data_AF-A0A1Z4NEV8-F1
#
_entry.id   AF-A0A1Z4NEV8-F1
#
_cell.length_a   1.000
_cell.length_b   1.000
_cell.length_c   1.000
_cell.angle_alpha   90.00
_cell.angle_beta   90.00
_cell.angle_gamma   90.00
#
_symmetry.space_group_name_H-M   'P 1'
#
loop_
_entity.id
_entity.type
_entity.pdbx_description
1 polymer ?
#
loop_
_entity_poly.entity_id
_entity_poly.type
_entity_poly.pdbx_seq_one_letter_code
_entity_poly.pdbx_strand_id
1 'polypeptide(L)'
;MAIQLHSFTSVRKRYVQVETQPYYITGVFRKIQQIINVRGCDFVDVRSAYYECPEDGTVTFYLAQDSEVDKPGIWTYLAYECPEGQEKIERDNLIDTRVTPLLNLLAGEKILQPTTCIEEFLAYAYSQGDYLEVELPYHWDTYEGRRIAEQLLIEFTALRKSIVFASGAGKKYAKDIISRFIELAVDVLENDDSFWDFDAAQYNVLQQIDSTPIARQIMEFNDYLIWQDALPTKSKAVDYAFQSALNMITHVK
;
A
#
# COMPACT_ATOMS: atom_id res chain seq x y z
N MET A 1 12.22 0.60 -34.52
CA MET A 1 13.59 1.16 -34.35
C MET A 1 13.83 1.24 -32.85
N ALA A 2 14.98 0.77 -32.37
CA ALA A 2 15.23 0.82 -30.93
C ALA A 2 15.32 2.29 -30.45
N ILE A 3 14.62 2.61 -29.37
CA ILE A 3 14.75 3.87 -28.65
C ILE A 3 15.66 3.67 -27.44
N GLN A 4 16.51 4.66 -27.19
CA GLN A 4 17.31 4.71 -25.97
C GLN A 4 16.61 5.63 -24.98
N LEU A 5 16.25 5.09 -23.81
CA LEU A 5 15.66 5.83 -22.70
C LEU A 5 16.52 5.58 -21.46
N HIS A 6 17.21 6.62 -20.99
CA HIS A 6 18.17 6.53 -19.90
C HIS A 6 19.21 5.41 -20.14
N SER A 7 19.29 4.44 -19.22
CA SER A 7 20.20 3.29 -19.32
C SER A 7 19.63 2.10 -20.11
N PHE A 8 18.46 2.25 -20.74
CA PHE A 8 17.75 1.17 -21.42
C PHE A 8 17.62 1.39 -22.91
N THR A 9 17.73 0.29 -23.66
CA THR A 9 17.34 0.21 -25.06
C THR A 9 16.04 -0.56 -25.15
N SER A 10 15.01 0.03 -25.75
CA SER A 10 13.69 -0.57 -25.90
C SER A 10 13.27 -0.59 -27.36
N VAL A 11 12.52 -1.62 -27.75
CA VAL A 11 11.89 -1.76 -29.07
C VAL A 11 10.40 -1.94 -28.88
N ARG A 12 9.59 -1.50 -29.85
CA ARG A 12 8.13 -1.66 -29.83
C ARG A 12 7.44 -1.07 -28.59
N LYS A 13 8.03 -0.04 -27.98
CA LYS A 13 7.41 0.68 -26.86
C LYS A 13 7.31 2.18 -27.10
N ARG A 14 6.26 2.76 -26.54
CA ARG A 14 6.10 4.20 -26.33
C ARG A 14 6.13 4.52 -24.85
N TYR A 15 6.79 5.62 -24.52
CA TYR A 15 6.87 6.13 -23.15
C TYR A 15 6.27 7.52 -23.09
N VAL A 16 5.36 7.73 -22.16
CA VAL A 16 4.80 9.05 -21.85
C VAL A 16 5.18 9.37 -20.42
N GLN A 17 5.92 10.46 -20.22
CA GLN A 17 6.34 10.89 -18.90
C GLN A 17 5.12 11.30 -18.08
N VAL A 18 5.07 10.85 -16.84
CA VAL A 18 4.00 11.17 -15.88
C VAL A 18 4.63 11.63 -14.57
N GLU A 19 3.85 12.33 -13.75
CA GLU A 19 4.29 12.84 -12.45
C GLU A 19 4.79 11.68 -11.58
N THR A 20 5.98 11.85 -10.98
CA THR A 20 6.56 10.81 -10.12
C THR A 20 5.91 10.87 -8.74
N GLN A 21 4.93 10.00 -8.52
CA GLN A 21 4.27 9.82 -7.23
C GLN A 21 5.24 9.24 -6.16
N PRO A 22 5.04 9.55 -4.86
CA PRO A 22 5.91 9.07 -3.77
C PRO A 22 6.15 7.56 -3.76
N TYR A 23 5.14 6.73 -4.04
CA TYR A 23 5.29 5.28 -4.04
C TYR A 23 6.22 4.75 -5.14
N TYR A 24 6.38 5.47 -6.25
CA TYR A 24 7.39 5.14 -7.25
C TYR A 24 8.81 5.38 -6.72
N ILE A 25 8.97 6.47 -5.97
CA ILE A 25 10.24 6.83 -5.33
C ILE A 25 10.63 5.77 -4.30
N THR A 26 9.67 5.31 -3.48
CA THR A 26 9.93 4.22 -2.51
C THR A 26 10.23 2.90 -3.23
N GLY A 27 9.58 2.62 -4.37
CA GLY A 27 9.87 1.47 -5.22
C GLY A 27 11.32 1.48 -5.72
N VAL A 28 11.78 2.61 -6.26
CA VAL A 28 13.18 2.81 -6.67
C VAL A 28 14.14 2.70 -5.48
N PHE A 29 13.82 3.33 -4.36
CA PHE A 29 14.63 3.29 -3.14
C PHE A 29 14.87 1.84 -2.68
N ARG A 30 13.82 1.01 -2.61
CA ARG A 30 13.93 -0.41 -2.27
C ARG A 30 14.83 -1.17 -3.25
N LYS A 31 14.76 -0.87 -4.55
CA LYS A 31 15.66 -1.46 -5.56
C LYS A 31 17.11 -1.07 -5.32
N ILE A 32 17.37 0.19 -4.97
CA ILE A 32 18.72 0.66 -4.66
C ILE A 32 19.24 -0.02 -3.39
N GLN A 33 18.44 -0.08 -2.32
CA GLN A 33 18.80 -0.82 -1.10
C GLN A 33 19.10 -2.29 -1.38
N GLN A 34 18.31 -2.94 -2.24
CA GLN A 34 18.56 -4.31 -2.65
C GLN A 34 19.91 -4.45 -3.38
N ILE A 35 20.24 -3.53 -4.30
CA ILE A 35 21.53 -3.52 -5.01
C ILE A 35 22.69 -3.36 -4.03
N ILE A 36 22.60 -2.39 -3.11
CA ILE A 36 23.58 -2.13 -2.06
C ILE A 36 23.82 -3.39 -1.23
N ASN A 37 22.75 -4.02 -0.74
CA ASN A 37 22.84 -5.22 0.09
C ASN A 37 23.44 -6.42 -0.66
N VAL A 38 23.09 -6.60 -1.94
CA VAL A 38 23.59 -7.73 -2.74
C VAL A 38 25.05 -7.52 -3.16
N ARG A 39 25.44 -6.29 -3.47
CA ARG A 39 26.79 -5.98 -3.98
C ARG A 39 27.76 -5.56 -2.88
N GLY A 40 27.29 -5.25 -1.68
CA GLY A 40 28.10 -4.72 -0.59
C GLY A 40 28.74 -3.37 -0.94
N CYS A 41 28.01 -2.51 -1.66
CA CYS A 41 28.49 -1.20 -2.12
C CYS A 41 27.70 -0.06 -1.47
N ASP A 42 28.19 1.18 -1.58
CA ASP A 42 27.47 2.33 -1.05
C ASP A 42 26.46 2.89 -2.05
N PHE A 43 25.57 3.77 -1.59
CA PHE A 43 24.59 4.44 -2.46
C PHE A 43 25.24 5.17 -3.64
N VAL A 44 26.39 5.81 -3.40
CA VAL A 44 27.16 6.54 -4.42
C VAL A 44 27.68 5.65 -5.55
N ASP A 45 27.76 4.33 -5.33
CA ASP A 45 28.18 3.37 -6.35
C ASP A 45 27.02 2.95 -7.28
N VAL A 46 25.77 3.22 -6.89
CA VAL A 46 24.58 2.87 -7.66
C VAL A 46 24.31 3.95 -8.71
N ARG A 47 24.80 3.73 -9.93
CA ARG A 47 24.67 4.69 -11.03
C ARG A 47 23.28 4.80 -11.64
N SER A 48 22.53 3.70 -11.66
CA SER A 48 21.15 3.67 -12.12
C SER A 48 20.36 2.56 -11.44
N ALA A 49 19.06 2.77 -11.35
CA ALA A 49 18.10 1.78 -10.89
C ALA A 49 16.77 2.01 -11.61
N TYR A 50 15.91 0.99 -11.62
CA TYR A 50 14.56 1.14 -12.12
C TYR A 50 13.58 0.30 -11.31
N TYR A 51 12.33 0.76 -11.28
CA TYR A 51 11.21 0.13 -10.62
C TYR A 51 10.05 0.04 -11.61
N GLU A 52 9.49 -1.15 -11.78
CA GLU A 52 8.29 -1.36 -12.59
C GLU A 52 7.10 -1.55 -11.65
N CYS A 53 5.99 -0.89 -11.96
CA CYS A 53 4.71 -1.01 -11.27
C CYS A 53 3.71 -1.67 -12.23
N PRO A 54 3.54 -3.02 -12.17
CA PRO A 54 2.64 -3.72 -13.08
C PRO A 54 1.17 -3.28 -12.97
N GLU A 55 0.77 -2.80 -11.79
CA GLU A 55 -0.61 -2.42 -11.48
C GLU A 55 -1.10 -1.24 -12.33
N ASP A 56 -0.23 -0.27 -12.62
CA ASP A 56 -0.53 0.91 -13.42
C ASP A 56 0.24 0.96 -14.75
N GLY A 57 1.09 -0.04 -15.03
CA GLY A 57 1.87 -0.15 -16.25
C GLY A 57 3.00 0.88 -16.37
N THR A 58 3.45 1.44 -15.25
CA THR A 58 4.52 2.43 -15.24
C THR A 58 5.89 1.84 -14.93
N VAL A 59 6.92 2.59 -15.34
CA VAL A 59 8.31 2.34 -14.99
C VAL A 59 8.96 3.64 -14.53
N THR A 60 9.65 3.57 -13.40
CA THR A 60 10.37 4.68 -12.80
C THR A 60 11.87 4.42 -12.88
N PHE A 61 12.61 5.36 -13.43
CA PHE A 61 14.06 5.30 -13.58
C PHE A 61 14.74 6.27 -12.63
N TYR A 62 15.87 5.84 -12.07
CA TYR A 62 16.83 6.67 -11.36
C TYR A 62 18.16 6.66 -12.10
N LEU A 63 18.76 7.84 -12.23
CA LEU A 63 20.10 8.02 -12.77
C LEU A 63 20.90 8.98 -11.87
N ALA A 64 22.07 8.52 -11.42
CA ALA A 64 22.92 9.26 -10.47
C ALA A 64 23.92 10.22 -11.15
N GLN A 65 24.33 9.91 -12.38
CA GLN A 65 25.39 10.64 -13.09
C GLN A 65 24.85 11.29 -14.36
N ASP A 66 25.42 12.46 -14.68
CA ASP A 66 25.26 13.11 -15.98
C ASP A 66 25.71 12.13 -17.07
N SER A 67 24.82 11.85 -18.00
CA SER A 67 25.13 11.12 -19.24
C SER A 67 25.08 12.12 -20.40
N GLU A 68 25.59 11.74 -21.57
CA GLU A 68 25.45 12.57 -22.78
C GLU A 68 23.98 12.88 -23.14
N VAL A 69 23.03 12.10 -22.60
CA VAL A 69 21.60 12.14 -22.96
C VAL A 69 20.73 12.74 -21.86
N ASP A 70 21.06 12.52 -20.58
CA ASP A 70 20.22 12.90 -19.45
C ASP A 70 21.05 13.34 -18.23
N LYS A 71 20.54 14.38 -17.54
CA LYS A 71 21.02 14.86 -16.23
C LYS A 71 20.61 13.90 -15.12
N PRO A 72 21.27 13.87 -13.95
CA PRO A 72 20.81 13.08 -12.80
C PRO A 72 19.37 13.40 -12.42
N GLY A 73 18.59 12.37 -12.10
CA GLY A 73 17.17 12.55 -11.84
C GLY A 73 16.40 11.26 -11.63
N ILE A 74 15.09 11.44 -11.44
CA ILE A 74 14.09 10.38 -11.36
C ILE A 74 12.97 10.71 -12.34
N TRP A 75 12.57 9.73 -13.15
CA TRP A 75 11.51 9.91 -14.13
C TRP A 75 10.58 8.71 -14.09
N THR A 76 9.27 8.97 -14.10
CA THR A 76 8.27 7.93 -14.26
C THR A 76 7.65 8.03 -15.65
N TYR A 77 7.50 6.88 -16.30
CA TYR A 77 6.87 6.77 -17.60
C TYR A 77 5.78 5.73 -17.58
N LEU A 78 4.67 6.05 -18.22
CA LEU A 78 3.68 5.07 -18.62
C LEU A 78 4.16 4.39 -19.91
N ALA A 79 4.26 3.06 -19.87
CA ALA A 79 4.84 2.27 -20.96
C ALA A 79 3.75 1.53 -21.75
N TYR A 80 3.72 1.73 -23.06
CA TYR A 80 2.76 1.09 -23.96
C TYR A 80 3.46 0.34 -25.08
N GLU A 81 2.91 -0.80 -25.48
CA GLU A 81 3.35 -1.51 -26.67
C GLU A 81 2.94 -0.76 -27.95
N CYS A 82 3.80 -0.76 -28.96
CA CYS A 82 3.54 -0.16 -30.27
C CYS A 82 4.17 -0.97 -31.41
N PRO A 83 3.69 -0.81 -32.66
CA PRO A 83 4.36 -1.40 -33.81
C PRO A 83 5.80 -0.92 -33.95
N GLU A 84 6.62 -1.75 -34.58
CA GLU A 84 8.01 -1.42 -34.87
C GLU A 84 8.09 -0.21 -35.82
N GLY A 85 8.96 0.75 -35.50
CA GLY A 85 9.08 2.02 -36.22
C GLY A 85 8.17 3.13 -35.67
N GLN A 86 7.33 2.83 -34.68
CA GLN A 86 6.45 3.79 -34.03
C GLN A 86 6.86 4.10 -32.57
N GLU A 87 8.05 3.66 -32.16
CA GLU A 87 8.60 3.92 -30.84
C GLU A 87 8.78 5.43 -30.63
N LYS A 88 8.37 5.95 -29.46
CA LYS A 88 8.41 7.37 -29.15
C LYS A 88 8.54 7.60 -27.65
N ILE A 89 9.27 8.65 -27.28
CA ILE A 89 9.36 9.14 -25.90
C ILE A 89 8.73 10.54 -25.88
N GLU A 90 7.72 10.72 -25.05
CA GLU A 90 7.06 12.00 -24.80
C GLU A 90 7.47 12.47 -23.40
N ARG A 91 8.31 13.50 -23.36
CA ARG A 91 8.80 14.10 -22.10
C ARG A 91 8.02 15.38 -21.81
N ASP A 92 7.74 15.59 -20.54
CA ASP A 92 7.19 16.84 -20.05
C ASP A 92 8.23 17.50 -19.14
N ASN A 93 8.71 18.67 -19.57
CA ASN A 93 9.73 19.43 -18.87
C ASN A 93 9.19 20.15 -17.62
N LEU A 94 7.86 20.16 -17.43
CA LEU A 94 7.22 20.74 -16.24
C LEU A 94 7.22 19.77 -15.05
N ILE A 95 7.41 18.47 -15.31
CA ILE A 95 7.45 17.44 -14.27
C ILE A 95 8.76 17.55 -13.49
N ASP A 96 8.66 17.51 -12.16
CA ASP A 96 9.82 17.50 -11.29
C ASP A 96 10.55 16.15 -11.39
N THR A 97 11.84 16.21 -11.68
CA THR A 97 12.71 15.03 -11.86
C THR A 97 13.86 15.01 -10.87
N ARG A 98 13.81 15.88 -9.83
CA ARG A 98 14.86 15.97 -8.83
C ARG A 98 14.96 14.70 -7.99
N VAL A 99 16.19 14.36 -7.61
CA VAL A 99 16.49 13.23 -6.73
C VAL A 99 16.21 13.52 -5.24
N THR A 100 15.81 14.74 -4.88
CA THR A 100 15.64 15.17 -3.48
C THR A 100 14.78 14.22 -2.64
N PRO A 101 13.59 13.76 -3.10
CA PRO A 101 12.77 12.87 -2.27
C PRO A 101 13.46 11.52 -1.98
N LEU A 102 14.29 11.02 -2.91
CA LEU A 102 15.09 9.82 -2.70
C LEU A 102 16.23 10.06 -1.70
N LEU A 103 16.86 11.24 -1.74
CA LEU A 103 17.87 11.64 -0.76
C LEU A 103 17.27 11.77 0.65
N ASN A 104 16.05 12.28 0.77
CA ASN A 104 15.33 12.35 2.04
C ASN A 104 15.11 10.94 2.63
N LEU A 105 14.67 9.97 1.81
CA LEU A 105 14.56 8.58 2.25
C LEU A 105 15.89 7.99 2.74
N LEU A 106 17.01 8.31 2.08
CA LEU A 106 18.35 7.87 2.54
C LEU A 106 18.76 8.50 3.86
N ALA A 107 18.32 9.73 4.12
CA ALA A 107 18.53 10.42 5.39
C ALA A 107 17.61 9.89 6.52
N GLY A 108 16.69 8.96 6.20
CA GLY A 108 15.70 8.43 7.13
C GLY A 108 14.46 9.30 7.29
N GLU A 109 14.31 10.32 6.44
CA GLU A 109 13.10 11.14 6.38
C GLU A 109 12.01 10.41 5.57
N LYS A 110 10.74 10.68 5.90
CA LYS A 110 9.61 10.15 5.15
C LYS A 110 9.19 11.13 4.07
N ILE A 111 8.64 10.62 2.97
CA ILE A 111 8.04 11.45 1.91
C ILE A 111 6.58 11.69 2.25
N LEU A 112 6.16 12.94 2.20
CA LEU A 112 4.77 13.32 2.40
C LEU A 112 3.89 12.72 1.29
N GLN A 113 2.80 12.06 1.69
CA GLN A 113 1.81 11.49 0.79
C GLN A 113 0.41 11.94 1.24
N PRO A 114 -0.16 13.00 0.63
CA PRO A 114 -1.55 13.35 0.86
C PRO A 114 -2.45 12.27 0.25
N THR A 115 -3.62 12.07 0.87
CA THR A 115 -4.63 11.11 0.39
C THR A 115 -5.97 11.78 0.15
N THR A 116 -6.72 11.24 -0.81
CA THR A 116 -8.03 11.79 -1.19
C THR A 116 -9.17 11.10 -0.45
N CYS A 117 -8.97 9.86 -0.01
CA CYS A 117 -9.92 9.10 0.78
C CYS A 117 -9.24 8.20 1.82
N ILE A 118 -10.05 7.65 2.73
CA ILE A 118 -9.56 6.80 3.82
C ILE A 118 -8.99 5.47 3.30
N GLU A 119 -9.50 4.94 2.20
CA GLU A 119 -8.98 3.71 1.58
C GLU A 119 -7.55 3.89 1.09
N GLU A 120 -7.23 5.04 0.47
CA GLU A 120 -5.87 5.39 0.07
C GLU A 120 -4.95 5.52 1.28
N PHE A 121 -5.43 6.20 2.34
CA PHE A 121 -4.70 6.29 3.60
C PHE A 121 -4.35 4.91 4.16
N LEU A 122 -5.34 4.02 4.30
CA LEU A 122 -5.12 2.66 4.82
C LEU A 122 -4.15 1.86 3.93
N ALA A 123 -4.29 1.97 2.61
CA ALA A 123 -3.44 1.26 1.66
C ALA A 123 -1.97 1.73 1.73
N TYR A 124 -1.72 3.04 1.73
CA TYR A 124 -0.37 3.60 1.79
C TYR A 124 0.26 3.40 3.17
N ALA A 125 -0.48 3.66 4.25
CA ALA A 125 0.03 3.48 5.60
C ALA A 125 0.44 2.02 5.86
N TYR A 126 -0.34 1.05 5.36
CA TYR A 126 0.01 -0.38 5.48
C TYR A 126 1.21 -0.79 4.62
N SER A 127 1.26 -0.37 3.36
CA SER A 127 2.25 -0.89 2.39
C SER A 127 3.57 -0.13 2.38
N GLN A 128 3.56 1.12 2.85
CA GLN A 128 4.66 2.07 2.67
C GLN A 128 4.87 2.96 3.92
N GLY A 129 4.25 2.67 5.07
CA GLY A 129 4.31 3.51 6.26
C GLY A 129 5.71 3.75 6.84
N ASP A 130 6.69 2.89 6.52
CA ASP A 130 8.10 3.10 6.88
C ASP A 130 8.77 4.22 6.08
N TYR A 131 8.26 4.50 4.88
CA TYR A 131 8.85 5.44 3.92
C TYR A 131 7.98 6.66 3.65
N LEU A 132 6.66 6.54 3.86
CA LEU A 132 5.70 7.61 3.60
C LEU A 132 5.15 8.17 4.92
N GLU A 133 5.06 9.49 4.97
CA GLU A 133 4.24 10.21 5.93
C GLU A 133 2.88 10.43 5.28
N VAL A 134 1.96 9.51 5.55
CA VAL A 134 0.66 9.48 4.90
C VAL A 134 -0.29 10.41 5.65
N GLU A 135 -0.74 11.47 4.99
CA GLU A 135 -1.70 12.40 5.56
C GLU A 135 -3.13 11.91 5.31
N LEU A 136 -4.01 12.17 6.27
CA LEU A 136 -5.44 11.89 6.13
C LEU A 136 -6.09 12.84 5.12
N PRO A 137 -7.20 12.43 4.49
CA PRO A 137 -7.99 13.35 3.69
C PRO A 137 -8.57 14.45 4.59
N TYR A 138 -8.78 15.65 4.03
CA TYR A 138 -9.14 16.86 4.77
C TYR A 138 -10.32 16.67 5.76
N HIS A 139 -11.37 15.95 5.35
CA HIS A 139 -12.55 15.71 6.21
C HIS A 139 -12.29 14.76 7.39
N TRP A 140 -11.20 13.99 7.34
CA TRP A 140 -10.77 13.10 8.40
C TRP A 140 -9.69 13.73 9.29
N ASP A 141 -9.13 14.87 8.90
CA ASP A 141 -8.04 15.53 9.63
C ASP A 141 -8.52 16.32 10.86
N THR A 142 -9.37 15.68 11.66
CA THR A 142 -9.84 16.15 12.95
C THR A 142 -9.28 15.27 14.06
N TYR A 143 -9.40 15.70 15.32
CA TYR A 143 -8.94 14.90 16.45
C TYR A 143 -9.64 13.53 16.50
N GLU A 144 -10.97 13.49 16.33
CA GLU A 144 -11.71 12.22 16.31
C GLU A 144 -11.44 11.42 15.03
N GLY A 145 -11.38 12.08 13.87
CA GLY A 145 -11.07 11.42 12.59
C GLY A 145 -9.72 10.71 12.59
N ARG A 146 -8.69 11.32 13.18
CA ARG A 146 -7.37 10.70 13.38
C ARG A 146 -7.45 9.43 14.22
N ARG A 147 -8.17 9.47 15.35
CA ARG A 147 -8.32 8.31 16.24
C ARG A 147 -9.08 7.17 15.58
N ILE A 148 -10.15 7.50 14.83
CA ILE A 148 -10.92 6.50 14.08
C ILE A 148 -10.05 5.90 12.96
N ALA A 149 -9.31 6.71 12.21
CA ALA A 149 -8.41 6.24 11.17
C ALA A 149 -7.28 5.33 11.72
N GLU A 150 -6.71 5.66 12.88
CA GLU A 150 -5.74 4.80 13.57
C GLU A 150 -6.36 3.44 13.93
N GLN A 151 -7.59 3.42 14.45
CA GLN A 151 -8.29 2.17 14.74
C GLN A 151 -8.61 1.37 13.47
N LEU A 152 -9.05 2.03 12.39
CA LEU A 152 -9.24 1.37 11.09
C LEU A 152 -7.93 0.78 10.56
N LEU A 153 -6.80 1.47 10.73
CA LEU A 153 -5.49 0.96 10.33
C LEU A 153 -5.08 -0.28 11.13
N ILE A 154 -5.41 -0.34 12.42
CA ILE A 154 -5.20 -1.54 13.25
C ILE A 154 -5.99 -2.73 12.69
N GLU A 155 -7.29 -2.53 12.41
CA GLU A 155 -8.15 -3.57 11.83
C GLU A 155 -7.63 -4.02 10.46
N PHE A 156 -7.32 -3.05 9.58
CA PHE A 156 -6.82 -3.30 8.23
C PHE A 156 -5.51 -4.07 8.24
N THR A 157 -4.57 -3.68 9.11
CA THR A 157 -3.26 -4.33 9.22
C THR A 157 -3.40 -5.76 9.76
N ALA A 158 -4.20 -5.96 10.80
CA ALA A 158 -4.41 -7.29 11.39
C ALA A 158 -5.03 -8.27 10.38
N LEU A 159 -6.06 -7.83 9.65
CA LEU A 159 -6.71 -8.62 8.61
C LEU A 159 -5.78 -8.91 7.43
N ARG A 160 -4.88 -8.01 7.03
CA ARG A 160 -3.96 -8.27 5.92
C ARG A 160 -2.74 -9.11 6.29
N LYS A 161 -2.36 -9.14 7.56
CA LYS A 161 -1.18 -9.88 8.04
C LYS A 161 -1.41 -11.39 8.08
N SER A 162 -2.61 -11.86 8.43
CA SER A 162 -2.89 -13.28 8.58
C SER A 162 -3.30 -13.94 7.25
N ILE A 163 -2.69 -15.09 6.96
CA ILE A 163 -2.97 -15.88 5.75
C ILE A 163 -4.43 -16.33 5.66
N VAL A 164 -5.10 -16.49 6.80
CA VAL A 164 -6.51 -16.88 6.87
C VAL A 164 -7.39 -15.86 6.19
N PHE A 165 -7.09 -14.57 6.32
CA PHE A 165 -7.89 -13.49 5.73
C PHE A 165 -7.40 -13.10 4.32
N ALA A 166 -6.31 -13.69 3.82
CA ALA A 166 -5.76 -13.37 2.50
C ALA A 166 -6.46 -14.12 1.35
N SER A 167 -7.26 -15.15 1.63
CA SER A 167 -7.85 -16.03 0.62
C SER A 167 -9.29 -16.45 0.95
N GLY A 168 -10.01 -16.96 -0.04
CA GLY A 168 -11.32 -17.60 0.14
C GLY A 168 -12.36 -16.74 0.86
N ALA A 169 -13.03 -17.34 1.85
CA ALA A 169 -14.00 -16.68 2.71
C ALA A 169 -13.37 -15.60 3.58
N GLY A 170 -12.11 -15.78 3.99
CA GLY A 170 -11.38 -14.78 4.78
C GLY A 170 -11.14 -13.48 4.03
N LYS A 171 -10.80 -13.54 2.75
CA LYS A 171 -10.65 -12.33 1.91
C LYS A 171 -11.96 -11.57 1.77
N LYS A 172 -13.07 -12.30 1.61
CA LYS A 172 -14.41 -11.70 1.54
C LYS A 172 -14.78 -11.05 2.87
N TYR A 173 -14.60 -11.77 3.97
CA TYR A 173 -14.85 -11.28 5.33
C TYR A 173 -14.07 -10.00 5.64
N ALA A 174 -12.77 -9.98 5.35
CA ALA A 174 -11.92 -8.81 5.58
C ALA A 174 -12.39 -7.59 4.76
N LYS A 175 -12.75 -7.80 3.48
CA LYS A 175 -13.28 -6.73 2.64
C LYS A 175 -14.59 -6.19 3.19
N ASP A 176 -15.55 -7.08 3.49
CA ASP A 176 -16.88 -6.70 3.95
C ASP A 176 -16.81 -5.93 5.29
N ILE A 177 -15.94 -6.35 6.22
CA ILE A 177 -15.71 -5.64 7.48
C ILE A 177 -15.13 -4.26 7.28
N ILE A 178 -14.03 -4.15 6.53
CA ILE A 178 -13.36 -2.87 6.37
C ILE A 178 -14.29 -1.86 5.70
N SER A 179 -15.04 -2.28 4.68
CA SER A 179 -16.05 -1.43 4.06
C SER A 179 -17.11 -0.95 5.05
N ARG A 180 -17.69 -1.85 5.87
CA ARG A 180 -18.70 -1.44 6.86
C ARG A 180 -18.15 -0.61 8.01
N PHE A 181 -16.91 -0.84 8.43
CA PHE A 181 -16.26 0.00 9.43
C PHE A 181 -15.95 1.39 8.87
N ILE A 182 -15.60 1.51 7.59
CA ILE A 182 -15.45 2.81 6.92
C ILE A 182 -16.80 3.52 6.84
N GLU A 183 -17.87 2.83 6.43
CA GLU A 183 -19.24 3.39 6.40
C GLU A 183 -19.64 3.91 7.79
N LEU A 184 -19.46 3.09 8.83
CA LEU A 184 -19.73 3.48 10.22
C LEU A 184 -18.89 4.69 10.66
N ALA A 185 -17.61 4.74 10.27
CA ALA A 185 -16.74 5.85 10.59
C ALA A 185 -17.18 7.16 9.92
N VAL A 186 -17.60 7.09 8.66
CA VAL A 186 -18.16 8.24 7.94
C VAL A 186 -19.42 8.72 8.66
N ASP A 187 -20.34 7.82 9.01
CA ASP A 187 -21.57 8.17 9.73
C ASP A 187 -21.27 8.86 11.07
N VAL A 188 -20.30 8.36 11.84
CA VAL A 188 -19.89 8.96 13.13
C VAL A 188 -19.32 10.37 12.92
N LEU A 189 -18.43 10.54 11.93
CA LEU A 189 -17.81 11.84 11.66
C LEU A 189 -18.79 12.86 11.11
N GLU A 190 -19.76 12.46 10.29
CA GLU A 190 -20.80 13.35 9.76
C GLU A 190 -21.80 13.81 10.82
N ASN A 191 -21.99 13.04 11.90
CA ASN A 191 -22.88 13.39 13.01
C ASN A 191 -22.17 14.08 14.18
N ASP A 192 -20.89 14.43 14.04
CA ASP A 192 -20.03 14.98 15.11
C ASP A 192 -19.98 14.10 16.38
N ASP A 193 -20.18 12.79 16.20
CA ASP A 193 -20.10 11.80 17.27
C ASP A 193 -18.63 11.51 17.64
N SER A 194 -18.41 10.88 18.79
CA SER A 194 -17.06 10.63 19.29
C SER A 194 -16.47 9.31 18.78
N PHE A 195 -15.14 9.17 18.86
CA PHE A 195 -14.47 7.89 18.69
C PHE A 195 -15.08 6.76 19.53
N TRP A 196 -15.62 7.07 20.72
CA TRP A 196 -16.21 6.04 21.59
C TRP A 196 -17.52 5.49 21.03
N ASP A 197 -18.28 6.31 20.31
CA ASP A 197 -19.50 5.89 19.62
C ASP A 197 -19.15 4.95 18.46
N PHE A 198 -18.11 5.30 17.69
CA PHE A 198 -17.51 4.39 16.69
C PHE A 198 -17.05 3.07 17.32
N ASP A 199 -16.24 3.13 18.37
CA ASP A 199 -15.66 1.97 19.05
C ASP A 199 -16.76 1.01 19.59
N ALA A 200 -17.81 1.56 20.19
CA ALA A 200 -18.94 0.79 20.69
C ALA A 200 -19.78 0.17 19.56
N ALA A 201 -20.01 0.90 18.47
CA ALA A 201 -20.85 0.47 17.36
C ALA A 201 -20.20 -0.62 16.48
N GLN A 202 -18.88 -0.79 16.51
CA GLN A 202 -18.18 -1.84 15.74
C GLN A 202 -18.72 -3.24 16.03
N TYR A 203 -19.10 -3.56 17.26
CA TYR A 203 -19.63 -4.88 17.60
C TYR A 203 -21.00 -5.15 16.97
N ASN A 204 -21.83 -4.11 16.82
CA ASN A 204 -23.11 -4.21 16.13
C ASN A 204 -22.90 -4.53 14.64
N VAL A 205 -21.89 -3.92 14.01
CA VAL A 205 -21.51 -4.23 12.62
C VAL A 205 -21.06 -5.69 12.50
N LEU A 206 -20.21 -6.16 13.42
CA LEU A 206 -19.70 -7.54 13.41
C LEU A 206 -20.83 -8.58 13.54
N GLN A 207 -21.82 -8.33 14.39
CA GLN A 207 -22.99 -9.21 14.54
C GLN A 207 -23.86 -9.33 13.29
N GLN A 208 -23.83 -8.33 12.41
CA GLN A 208 -24.61 -8.33 11.16
C GLN A 208 -23.90 -9.07 10.01
N ILE A 209 -22.67 -9.53 10.22
CA ILE A 209 -21.88 -10.23 9.21
C ILE A 209 -22.00 -11.73 9.44
N ASP A 210 -22.29 -12.49 8.38
CA ASP A 210 -22.24 -13.95 8.46
C ASP A 210 -20.79 -14.42 8.64
N SER A 211 -20.44 -14.75 9.89
CA SER A 211 -19.12 -15.26 10.25
C SER A 211 -18.96 -16.76 10.02
N THR A 212 -20.02 -17.47 9.63
CA THR A 212 -19.97 -18.93 9.43
C THR A 212 -18.91 -19.36 8.41
N PRO A 213 -18.78 -18.71 7.24
CA PRO A 213 -17.79 -19.10 6.24
C PRO A 213 -16.35 -18.92 6.72
N ILE A 214 -16.05 -17.81 7.41
CA ILE A 214 -14.71 -17.56 7.93
C ILE A 214 -14.38 -18.46 9.12
N ALA A 215 -15.36 -18.74 9.98
CA ALA A 215 -15.19 -19.67 11.09
C ALA A 215 -14.83 -21.08 10.60
N ARG A 216 -15.50 -21.57 9.54
CA ARG A 216 -15.13 -22.85 8.89
C ARG A 216 -13.73 -22.81 8.31
N GLN A 217 -13.38 -21.73 7.60
CA GLN A 217 -12.03 -21.57 7.05
C GLN A 217 -10.97 -21.58 8.16
N ILE A 218 -11.18 -20.86 9.27
CA ILE A 218 -10.29 -20.90 10.45
C ILE A 218 -10.13 -22.34 10.98
N MET A 219 -11.23 -23.09 11.09
CA MET A 219 -11.22 -24.48 11.53
C MET A 219 -10.49 -25.40 10.54
N GLU A 220 -10.59 -25.17 9.23
CA GLU A 220 -9.86 -25.92 8.20
C GLU A 220 -8.36 -25.66 8.27
N PHE A 221 -7.96 -24.43 8.60
CA PHE A 221 -6.56 -24.07 8.78
C PHE A 221 -5.91 -24.74 10.00
N ASN A 222 -6.69 -25.26 10.98
CA ASN A 222 -6.34 -26.01 12.21
C ASN A 222 -4.85 -26.03 12.65
N ASP A 223 -4.20 -24.86 12.66
CA ASP A 223 -2.79 -24.72 12.98
C ASP A 223 -2.67 -23.72 14.11
N TYR A 224 -2.22 -24.20 15.26
CA TYR A 224 -2.07 -23.38 16.46
C TYR A 224 -1.13 -22.18 16.24
N LEU A 225 -0.19 -22.26 15.29
CA LEU A 225 0.69 -21.14 14.94
C LEU A 225 -0.08 -19.99 14.31
N ILE A 226 -1.08 -20.30 13.48
CA ILE A 226 -1.97 -19.28 12.88
C ILE A 226 -2.79 -18.60 13.97
N TRP A 227 -3.26 -19.35 14.96
CA TRP A 227 -4.00 -18.81 16.09
C TRP A 227 -3.10 -17.93 16.98
N GLN A 228 -1.86 -18.36 17.24
CA GLN A 228 -0.90 -17.59 18.03
C GLN A 228 -0.40 -16.33 17.31
N ASP A 229 -0.23 -16.38 15.99
CA ASP A 229 0.19 -15.22 15.19
C ASP A 229 -0.94 -14.19 15.04
N ALA A 230 -2.20 -14.67 15.06
CA ALA A 230 -3.39 -13.85 14.93
C ALA A 230 -4.02 -13.45 16.28
N LEU A 231 -3.53 -13.94 17.43
CA LEU A 231 -4.03 -13.59 18.76
C LEU A 231 -2.90 -13.54 19.81
N PRO A 232 -2.90 -12.55 20.71
CA PRO A 232 -3.88 -11.47 20.84
C PRO A 232 -3.65 -10.39 19.79
N THR A 233 -4.74 -9.88 19.19
CA THR A 233 -4.68 -8.67 18.37
C THR A 233 -5.44 -7.53 19.03
N LYS A 234 -5.17 -6.30 18.60
CA LYS A 234 -6.02 -5.15 18.93
C LYS A 234 -7.24 -5.06 17.98
N SER A 235 -7.43 -6.05 17.11
CA SER A 235 -8.47 -6.06 16.08
C SER A 235 -9.70 -6.79 16.57
N LYS A 236 -10.82 -6.07 16.66
CA LYS A 236 -12.11 -6.65 17.04
C LYS A 236 -12.63 -7.60 15.97
N ALA A 237 -12.33 -7.32 14.69
CA ALA A 237 -12.72 -8.17 13.58
C ALA A 237 -12.04 -9.55 13.66
N VAL A 238 -10.74 -9.57 13.91
CA VAL A 238 -9.98 -10.82 14.07
C VAL A 238 -10.50 -11.59 15.28
N ASP A 239 -10.61 -10.93 16.44
CA ASP A 239 -11.10 -11.56 17.67
C ASP A 239 -12.51 -12.17 17.48
N TYR A 240 -13.41 -11.45 16.81
CA TYR A 240 -14.77 -11.93 16.52
C TYR A 240 -14.80 -13.15 15.60
N ALA A 241 -13.95 -13.19 14.57
CA ALA A 241 -13.85 -14.34 13.67
C ALA A 241 -13.37 -15.61 14.41
N PHE A 242 -12.35 -15.47 15.26
CA PHE A 242 -11.84 -16.59 16.07
C PHE A 242 -12.84 -17.02 17.16
N GLN A 243 -13.54 -16.09 17.80
CA GLN A 243 -14.64 -16.43 18.72
C GLN A 243 -15.76 -17.18 17.99
N SER A 244 -16.10 -16.78 16.76
CA SER A 244 -17.08 -17.49 15.94
C SER A 244 -16.64 -18.93 15.65
N ALA A 245 -15.36 -19.14 15.34
CA ALA A 245 -14.79 -20.48 15.15
C ALA A 245 -14.82 -21.33 16.43
N LEU A 246 -14.44 -20.74 17.57
CA LEU A 246 -14.50 -21.41 18.87
C LEU A 246 -15.93 -21.82 19.23
N ASN A 247 -16.90 -20.93 19.04
CA ASN A 247 -18.31 -21.24 19.29
C ASN A 247 -18.79 -22.40 18.39
N MET A 248 -18.39 -22.42 17.11
CA MET A 248 -18.67 -23.57 16.23
C MET A 248 -18.07 -24.86 16.78
N ILE A 249 -16.80 -24.88 17.20
CA ILE A 249 -16.15 -26.07 17.78
C ILE A 249 -16.93 -26.57 19.01
N THR A 250 -17.34 -25.68 19.91
CA THR A 250 -18.09 -26.06 21.13
C THR A 250 -19.49 -26.59 20.86
N HIS A 251 -20.07 -26.26 19.70
CA HIS A 251 -21.42 -26.71 19.29
C HIS A 251 -21.42 -27.89 18.31
N VAL A 252 -20.26 -28.31 17.81
CA VAL A 252 -20.10 -29.59 17.10
C VAL A 252 -20.10 -30.72 18.14
N LYS A 253 -21.28 -31.27 18.42
CA LYS A 253 -21.46 -32.56 19.10
C LYS A 253 -21.61 -33.68 18.09
#